data_AF-H0WIQ7-F1
#
_entry.id   AF-H0WIQ7-F1
#
_cell.length_a   1.000
_cell.length_b   1.000
_cell.length_c   1.000
_cell.angle_alpha   90.00
_cell.angle_beta   90.00
_cell.angle_gamma   90.00
#
_symmetry.space_group_name_H-M   'P 1'
#
loop_
_entity.id
_entity.type
_entity.pdbx_description
1 polymer ?
#
loop_
_entity_poly.entity_id
_entity_poly.type
_entity_poly.pdbx_seq_one_letter_code
_entity_poly.pdbx_strand_id
1 'polypeptide(L)'
;TMASEAQKTFRRYAVLGDSTSTGDEINNRNFSKLCQECGIMDGKTVTSEAVDTVFYKVKAKNAGTITFEQFTEAMKELGQKRFKEKNPDQALQDIYKLMEGKNPGTASLNQARRAGAVGRLTDISKYAGSH
;
A
#
# COMPACT_ATOMS: atom_id res chain seq x y z
N THR A 1 17.55 -8.83 4.98
CA THR A 1 17.21 -9.09 3.56
C THR A 1 16.17 -8.08 3.13
N MET A 2 16.10 -7.73 1.84
CA MET A 2 15.15 -6.72 1.32
C MET A 2 13.69 -7.03 1.69
N ALA A 3 13.31 -8.31 1.73
CA ALA A 3 12.00 -8.75 2.18
C ALA A 3 11.70 -8.41 3.65
N SER A 4 12.70 -8.46 4.54
CA SER A 4 12.55 -8.12 5.96
C SER A 4 12.31 -6.63 6.16
N GLU A 5 13.00 -5.78 5.39
CA GLU A 5 12.76 -4.33 5.42
C GLU A 5 11.39 -3.99 4.84
N ALA A 6 10.99 -4.63 3.75
CA ALA A 6 9.64 -4.48 3.20
C ALA A 6 8.56 -4.86 4.23
N GLN A 7 8.76 -5.94 5.00
CA GLN A 7 7.85 -6.34 6.08
C GLN A 7 7.79 -5.31 7.22
N LYS A 8 8.92 -4.70 7.59
CA LYS A 8 8.94 -3.61 8.58
C LYS A 8 8.17 -2.40 8.08
N THR A 9 8.39 -2.00 6.83
CA THR A 9 7.64 -0.90 6.21
C THR A 9 6.15 -1.24 6.15
N PHE A 10 5.77 -2.45 5.70
CA PHE A 10 4.39 -2.92 5.72
C PHE A 10 3.76 -2.75 7.11
N ARG A 11 4.41 -3.25 8.17
CA ARG A 11 3.92 -3.15 9.56
C ARG A 11 3.69 -1.71 10.00
N ARG A 12 4.60 -0.80 9.65
CA ARG A 12 4.47 0.62 9.99
C ARG A 12 3.23 1.27 9.36
N TYR A 13 2.91 0.90 8.11
CA TYR A 13 1.72 1.39 7.44
C TYR A 13 0.46 0.63 7.87
N ALA A 14 0.57 -0.65 8.23
CA ALA A 14 -0.54 -1.46 8.72
C ALA A 14 -1.18 -0.89 10.00
N VAL A 15 -0.35 -0.36 10.91
CA VAL A 15 -0.81 0.30 12.15
C VAL A 15 -1.10 1.79 12.00
N LEU A 16 -0.95 2.35 10.78
CA LEU A 16 -1.12 3.78 10.56
C LEU A 16 -2.57 4.20 10.81
N GLY A 17 -2.76 5.04 11.83
CA GLY A 17 -4.08 5.56 12.20
C GLY A 17 -4.98 4.53 12.88
N ASP A 18 -4.46 3.35 13.21
CA ASP A 18 -5.18 2.31 13.94
C ASP A 18 -4.27 1.73 15.03
N SER A 19 -4.44 2.23 16.26
CA SER A 19 -3.67 1.80 17.42
C SER A 19 -4.06 0.40 17.93
N THR A 20 -5.12 -0.20 17.37
CA THR A 20 -5.59 -1.55 17.74
C THR A 20 -5.06 -2.63 16.80
N SER A 21 -4.58 -2.24 15.62
CA SER A 21 -3.92 -3.12 14.66
C SER A 21 -2.61 -3.67 15.22
N THR A 22 -2.39 -4.97 15.06
CA THR A 22 -1.12 -5.65 15.40
C THR A 22 -0.06 -5.44 14.33
N GLY A 23 -0.43 -4.87 13.17
CA GLY A 23 0.46 -4.66 12.03
C GLY A 23 0.64 -5.89 11.13
N ASP A 24 -0.09 -6.98 11.38
CA ASP A 24 0.00 -8.20 10.57
C ASP A 24 -0.85 -8.14 9.29
N GLU A 25 -1.80 -7.21 9.25
CA GLU A 25 -2.69 -6.98 8.11
C GLU A 25 -2.81 -5.48 7.78
N ILE A 26 -2.98 -5.18 6.49
CA ILE A 26 -3.14 -3.80 6.00
C ILE A 26 -4.47 -3.63 5.27
N ASN A 27 -5.17 -2.52 5.53
CA ASN A 27 -6.37 -2.15 4.77
C ASN A 27 -6.02 -1.45 3.45
N ASN A 28 -6.99 -1.36 2.54
CA ASN A 28 -6.80 -0.75 1.21
C ASN A 28 -6.28 0.70 1.28
N ARG A 29 -6.76 1.49 2.24
CA ARG A 29 -6.36 2.89 2.43
C ARG A 29 -4.88 3.00 2.76
N ASN A 30 -4.40 2.23 3.73
CA ASN A 30 -3.01 2.23 4.17
C ASN A 30 -2.10 1.59 3.12
N PHE A 31 -2.57 0.56 2.42
CA PHE A 31 -1.86 -0.07 1.29
C PHE A 31 -1.64 0.93 0.14
N SER A 32 -2.69 1.64 -0.27
CA SER A 32 -2.59 2.68 -1.30
C SER A 32 -1.61 3.79 -0.90
N LYS A 33 -1.65 4.21 0.37
CA LYS A 33 -0.72 5.20 0.90
C LYS A 33 0.74 4.70 0.89
N LEU A 34 0.99 3.46 1.28
CA LEU A 34 2.31 2.83 1.20
C LEU A 34 2.83 2.85 -0.23
N CYS A 35 2.02 2.40 -1.20
CA CYS A 35 2.39 2.38 -2.60
C CYS A 35 2.71 3.78 -3.15
N GLN A 36 2.00 4.81 -2.70
CA GLN A 36 2.28 6.20 -3.06
C GLN A 36 3.56 6.74 -2.40
N GLU A 37 3.69 6.64 -1.07
CA GLU A 37 4.82 7.23 -0.30
C GLU A 37 6.16 6.49 -0.54
N CYS A 38 6.10 5.20 -0.89
CA CYS A 38 7.27 4.44 -1.32
C CYS A 38 7.65 4.72 -2.78
N GLY A 39 6.82 5.38 -3.58
CA GLY A 39 7.11 5.62 -5.01
C GLY A 39 6.96 4.36 -5.86
N ILE A 40 6.08 3.44 -5.45
CA ILE A 40 5.68 2.26 -6.22
C ILE A 40 4.74 2.70 -7.35
N MET A 41 3.83 3.65 -7.06
CA MET A 41 3.02 4.32 -8.07
C MET A 41 3.88 5.26 -8.91
N ASP A 42 4.08 4.95 -10.19
CA ASP A 42 4.83 5.80 -11.11
C ASP A 42 3.93 6.82 -11.85
N GLY A 43 2.61 6.70 -11.69
CA GLY A 43 1.63 7.58 -12.32
C GLY A 43 1.40 7.33 -13.82
N LYS A 44 2.13 6.38 -14.44
CA LYS A 44 1.94 5.96 -15.83
C LYS A 44 1.44 4.52 -15.91
N THR A 45 2.20 3.56 -15.36
CA THR A 45 1.87 2.13 -15.46
C THR A 45 1.20 1.59 -14.20
N VAL A 46 1.71 1.98 -13.04
CA VAL A 46 1.13 1.69 -11.73
C VAL A 46 0.41 2.96 -11.28
N THR A 47 -0.88 3.00 -11.55
CA THR A 47 -1.81 4.04 -11.12
C THR A 47 -2.52 3.63 -9.82
N SER A 48 -3.23 4.57 -9.19
CA SER A 48 -4.08 4.27 -8.02
C SER A 48 -5.11 3.17 -8.32
N GLU A 49 -5.72 3.18 -9.52
CA GLU A 49 -6.67 2.15 -9.97
C GLU A 49 -6.00 0.78 -10.10
N ALA A 50 -4.76 0.72 -10.60
CA ALA A 50 -4.01 -0.53 -10.69
C ALA A 50 -3.69 -1.10 -9.31
N VAL A 51 -3.32 -0.25 -8.35
CA VAL A 51 -3.06 -0.64 -6.96
C VAL A 51 -4.35 -1.16 -6.30
N ASP A 52 -5.46 -0.46 -6.48
CA ASP A 52 -6.76 -0.86 -5.95
C ASP A 52 -7.20 -2.22 -6.52
N THR A 53 -7.13 -2.38 -7.84
CA THR A 53 -7.46 -3.63 -8.53
C THR A 53 -6.66 -4.81 -7.98
N VAL A 54 -5.34 -4.63 -7.79
CA VAL A 54 -4.48 -5.69 -7.26
C VAL A 54 -4.84 -6.02 -5.81
N PHE A 55 -5.15 -5.02 -4.98
CA PHE A 55 -5.61 -5.24 -3.60
C PHE A 55 -6.88 -6.11 -3.57
N TYR A 56 -7.89 -5.77 -4.36
CA TYR A 56 -9.14 -6.53 -4.44
C TYR A 56 -8.95 -7.93 -5.03
N LYS A 57 -7.91 -8.13 -5.83
CA LYS A 57 -7.56 -9.42 -6.43
C LYS A 57 -6.87 -10.38 -5.45
N VAL A 58 -5.94 -9.89 -4.63
CA VAL A 58 -5.18 -10.74 -3.69
C VAL A 58 -5.89 -10.96 -2.36
N LYS A 59 -6.79 -10.06 -1.97
CA LYS A 59 -7.51 -10.20 -0.70
C LYS A 59 -8.49 -11.37 -0.71
N ALA A 60 -8.72 -11.94 0.46
CA ALA A 60 -9.76 -12.95 0.62
C ALA A 60 -11.17 -12.37 0.34
N LYS A 61 -12.08 -13.24 -0.11
CA LYS A 61 -13.47 -12.85 -0.37
C LYS A 61 -14.10 -12.33 0.92
N ASN A 62 -14.70 -11.13 0.86
CA ASN A 62 -15.26 -10.38 2.00
C ASN A 62 -14.26 -9.84 3.04
N ALA A 63 -12.94 -10.03 2.88
CA ALA A 63 -11.96 -9.39 3.75
C ALA A 63 -11.80 -7.88 3.44
N GLY A 64 -11.63 -7.06 4.47
CA GLY A 64 -11.31 -5.63 4.35
C GLY A 64 -9.80 -5.32 4.35
N THR A 65 -8.99 -6.34 4.59
CA THR A 65 -7.54 -6.29 4.81
C THR A 65 -6.82 -7.37 4.02
N ILE A 66 -5.50 -7.23 3.87
CA ILE A 66 -4.61 -8.27 3.32
C ILE A 66 -3.45 -8.53 4.27
N THR A 67 -2.98 -9.78 4.30
CA THR A 67 -1.78 -10.18 5.06
C THR A 67 -0.50 -9.81 4.31
N PHE A 68 0.65 -9.94 4.97
CA PHE A 68 1.95 -9.74 4.31
C PHE A 68 2.21 -10.71 3.13
N GLU A 69 1.64 -11.91 3.18
CA GLU A 69 1.74 -12.89 2.08
C GLU A 69 1.01 -12.38 0.83
N GLN A 70 -0.25 -11.98 0.99
CA GLN A 70 -1.05 -11.38 -0.09
C GLN A 70 -0.47 -10.04 -0.57
N PHE A 71 0.10 -9.26 0.35
CA PHE A 71 0.85 -8.06 0.01
C PHE A 71 2.06 -8.37 -0.90
N THR A 72 2.78 -9.46 -0.63
CA THR A 72 3.92 -9.88 -1.45
C THR A 72 3.46 -10.26 -2.86
N GLU A 73 2.33 -10.97 -3.00
CA GLU A 73 1.72 -11.25 -4.30
C GLU A 73 1.33 -9.98 -5.04
N ALA A 74 0.75 -9.01 -4.33
CA ALA A 74 0.43 -7.71 -4.89
C ALA A 74 1.69 -6.96 -5.37
N MET A 75 2.77 -6.96 -4.59
CA MET A 75 4.03 -6.33 -4.98
C MET A 75 4.65 -6.99 -6.22
N LYS A 76 4.50 -8.31 -6.36
CA LYS A 76 4.96 -9.04 -7.56
C LYS A 76 4.18 -8.59 -8.80
N GLU A 77 2.86 -8.46 -8.70
CA GLU A 77 2.03 -8.00 -9.82
C GLU A 77 2.29 -6.54 -10.18
N LEU A 78 2.42 -5.65 -9.18
CA LEU A 78 2.77 -4.25 -9.40
C LEU A 78 4.19 -4.09 -9.97
N GLY A 79 5.14 -4.88 -9.49
CA GLY A 79 6.51 -4.92 -10.01
C GLY A 79 6.55 -5.32 -11.48
N GLN A 80 5.80 -6.35 -11.88
CA GLN A 80 5.68 -6.76 -13.27
C GLN A 80 4.97 -5.74 -14.15
N LYS A 81 3.99 -4.98 -13.61
CA LYS A 81 3.36 -3.86 -14.34
C LYS A 81 4.33 -2.70 -14.55
N ARG A 82 5.16 -2.38 -13.55
CA ARG A 82 6.10 -1.25 -13.59
C ARG A 82 7.38 -1.57 -14.38
N PHE A 83 7.95 -2.74 -14.18
CA PHE A 83 9.23 -3.17 -14.72
C PHE A 83 9.02 -4.34 -15.69
N LYS A 84 8.23 -4.12 -16.74
CA LYS A 84 7.85 -5.15 -17.74
C LYS A 84 9.03 -5.82 -18.43
N GLU A 85 10.17 -5.15 -18.47
CA GLU A 85 11.41 -5.61 -19.11
C GLU A 85 12.25 -6.49 -18.18
N LYS A 86 11.89 -6.58 -16.89
CA LYS A 86 12.61 -7.35 -15.88
C LYS A 86 11.87 -8.64 -15.52
N ASN A 87 12.65 -9.65 -15.16
CA ASN A 87 12.14 -10.89 -14.59
C ASN A 87 11.38 -10.62 -13.28
N PRO A 88 10.37 -11.44 -12.94
CA PRO A 88 9.50 -11.23 -11.76
C PRO A 88 10.26 -11.07 -10.45
N ASP A 89 11.31 -11.85 -10.22
CA ASP A 89 12.11 -11.75 -8.99
C ASP A 89 12.90 -10.44 -8.90
N GLN A 90 13.47 -9.96 -10.01
CA GLN A 90 14.16 -8.68 -10.04
C GLN A 90 13.20 -7.51 -9.88
N ALA A 91 12.04 -7.56 -10.54
CA ALA A 91 10.99 -6.56 -10.40
C ALA A 91 10.50 -6.46 -8.94
N LEU A 92 10.33 -7.60 -8.26
CA LEU A 92 9.96 -7.64 -6.84
C LEU A 92 11.05 -7.05 -5.94
N GLN A 93 12.32 -7.37 -6.19
CA GLN A 93 13.44 -6.78 -5.45
C GLN A 93 13.50 -5.27 -5.62
N ASP A 94 13.29 -4.75 -6.82
CA ASP A 94 13.26 -3.31 -7.06
C ASP A 94 12.08 -2.62 -6.37
N ILE A 95 10.92 -3.29 -6.27
CA ILE A 95 9.80 -2.80 -5.45
C ILE A 95 10.19 -2.75 -3.97
N TYR A 96 10.83 -3.79 -3.43
CA TYR A 96 11.26 -3.80 -2.03
C TYR A 96 12.30 -2.73 -1.72
N LYS A 97 13.24 -2.46 -2.63
CA LYS A 97 14.23 -1.37 -2.48
C LYS A 97 13.56 0.00 -2.29
N LEU A 98 12.44 0.24 -2.96
CA LEU A 98 11.69 1.50 -2.81
C LEU A 98 11.04 1.65 -1.44
N MET A 99 10.80 0.53 -0.75
CA MET A 99 10.22 0.48 0.58
C MET A 99 11.27 0.59 1.70
N GLU A 100 12.55 0.36 1.39
CA GLU A 100 13.63 0.42 2.39
C GLU A 100 13.73 1.82 3.00
N GLY A 101 13.79 1.88 4.33
CA GLY A 101 13.91 3.14 5.08
C GLY A 101 12.66 4.04 5.08
N LYS A 102 11.54 3.61 4.47
CA LYS A 102 10.30 4.39 4.43
C LYS A 102 9.53 4.31 5.75
N ASN A 103 8.93 5.43 6.13
CA ASN A 103 8.06 5.57 7.29
C ASN A 103 6.78 6.31 6.88
N PRO A 104 5.63 5.98 7.47
CA PRO A 104 4.41 6.71 7.19
C PRO A 104 4.56 8.17 7.64
N GLY A 105 4.22 9.11 6.76
CA GLY A 105 4.28 10.54 7.07
C GLY A 105 5.64 11.22 6.86
N THR A 106 6.67 10.51 6.41
CA THR A 106 7.95 11.14 6.00
C THR A 106 8.00 11.53 4.53
N ALA A 107 6.94 11.24 3.76
CA ALA A 107 6.82 11.71 2.39
C ALA A 107 6.47 13.21 2.38
N SER A 108 7.49 14.05 2.54
CA SER A 108 7.42 15.46 2.19
C SER A 108 6.84 15.61 0.78
N LEU A 109 5.86 16.50 0.68
CA LEU A 109 5.12 16.87 -0.52
C LEU A 109 6.01 16.89 -1.77
N ASN A 110 5.81 15.95 -2.68
CA ASN A 110 6.03 16.22 -4.09
C ASN A 110 4.99 15.47 -4.92
N GLN A 111 4.18 16.26 -5.64
CA GLN A 111 3.10 15.88 -6.55
C GLN A 111 1.75 15.49 -5.93
N ALA A 112 1.11 16.49 -5.32
CA ALA A 112 -0.33 16.66 -5.52
C ALA A 112 -0.60 17.00 -7.00
N ARG A 113 -0.74 15.99 -7.86
CA ARG A 113 -1.46 16.19 -9.13
C ARG A 113 -2.93 16.32 -8.77
N ARG A 114 -3.42 17.57 -8.75
CA ARG A 114 -4.83 17.91 -8.61
C ARG A 114 -5.66 17.06 -9.60
N ALA A 115 -6.42 16.13 -9.07
CA ALA A 115 -7.63 15.62 -9.71
C ALA A 115 -8.73 15.77 -8.64
N GLY A 116 -9.75 16.55 -8.96
CA GLY A 116 -10.83 16.91 -8.03
C GLY A 116 -11.50 15.68 -7.43
N ALA A 117 -12.05 15.88 -6.22
CA ALA A 117 -12.71 14.90 -5.36
C ALA A 117 -11.78 13.98 -4.55
N VAL A 118 -11.01 14.55 -3.63
CA VAL A 118 -10.56 13.80 -2.44
C VAL A 118 -11.56 14.08 -1.33
N GLY A 119 -12.62 13.26 -1.29
CA GLY A 119 -13.51 13.22 -0.13
C GLY A 119 -12.68 13.00 1.13
N ARG A 120 -12.95 13.82 2.15
CA ARG A 120 -12.35 13.83 3.49
C ARG A 120 -12.27 12.41 4.07
N LEU A 121 -11.20 11.68 3.77
CA LEU A 121 -10.91 10.36 4.33
C LEU A 121 -10.27 10.54 5.72
N THR A 122 -11.09 10.94 6.69
CA THR A 122 -10.94 10.75 8.14
C THR A 122 -12.11 11.43 8.85
N ASP A 123 -13.27 10.77 8.83
CA ASP A 123 -14.15 10.76 9.99
C ASP A 123 -14.94 9.45 9.98
N ILE A 124 -14.42 8.46 10.69
CA ILE A 124 -15.21 7.31 11.15
C ILE A 124 -14.89 7.13 12.63
N SER A 125 -15.33 8.09 13.44
CA SER A 125 -15.28 7.92 14.89
C SER A 125 -16.46 8.57 15.58
N LYS A 126 -17.69 8.42 15.06
CA LYS A 126 -18.92 8.49 15.88
C LYS A 126 -20.07 7.69 15.25
N TYR A 127 -20.14 6.39 15.53
CA TYR A 127 -21.44 5.70 15.61
C TYR A 127 -21.41 4.64 16.71
N ALA A 128 -21.16 5.10 17.93
CA ALA A 128 -21.62 4.45 19.14
C ALA A 128 -22.50 5.49 19.85
N GLY A 129 -23.78 5.50 19.49
CA GLY A 129 -24.79 6.38 20.06
C GLY A 129 -26.09 5.61 20.10
N SER A 130 -26.36 5.02 21.25
CA SER A 130 -27.55 4.27 21.63
C SER A 130 -28.86 5.01 21.30
N HIS A 131 -29.88 4.26 20.93
CA HIS A 131 -31.25 4.53 21.34
C HIS A 131 -32.02 3.21 21.48
#